data_AF-A0A1A8IFQ5-F1
#
_entry.id   AF-A0A1A8IFQ5-F1
#
_cell.length_a   1.000
_cell.length_b   1.000
_cell.length_c   1.000
_cell.angle_alpha   90.00
_cell.angle_beta   90.00
_cell.angle_gamma   90.00
#
_symmetry.space_group_name_H-M   'P 1'
#
loop_
_entity.id
_entity.type
_entity.pdbx_description
1 polymer ?
#
loop_
_entity_poly.entity_id
_entity_poly.type
_entity_poly.pdbx_seq_one_letter_code
_entity_poly.pdbx_strand_id
1 'polypeptide(L)'
;QGGTFTLLAPSMAMLSMPEWTCPAWTQNASLVNTSSAEFVEVWQSRMRALQGSIIVGSLFQVFVGFSGLIGLFMRFIGPLTIAPTIALIGLSLFDSAGSSAGSHWGISSMTTALIILFSQYLRHIAMPFPKYSRDKKLHTSRVYVFQILPVLLGITVS
;
A
#
# COMPACT_ATOMS: atom_id res chain seq x y z
N GLN A 1 -10.60 3.47 -5.70
CA GLN A 1 -10.39 2.21 -4.93
C GLN A 1 -9.22 1.45 -5.58
N GLY A 2 -8.02 1.51 -5.00
CA GLY A 2 -6.78 0.94 -5.57
C GLY A 2 -6.35 -0.39 -4.94
N GLY A 3 -5.22 -0.95 -5.39
CA GLY A 3 -4.64 -2.17 -4.80
C GLY A 3 -4.28 -1.96 -3.33
N THR A 4 -4.70 -2.88 -2.45
CA THR A 4 -4.50 -2.74 -1.00
C THR A 4 -3.22 -3.46 -0.56
N PHE A 5 -2.34 -2.77 0.16
CA PHE A 5 -1.09 -3.33 0.70
C PHE A 5 -1.31 -4.55 1.61
N THR A 6 -2.50 -4.70 2.19
CA THR A 6 -2.88 -5.86 3.02
C THR A 6 -2.90 -7.17 2.23
N LEU A 7 -3.01 -7.13 0.90
CA LEU A 7 -2.95 -8.33 0.06
C LEU A 7 -1.52 -8.78 -0.24
N LEU A 8 -0.52 -7.94 0.01
CA LEU A 8 0.88 -8.30 -0.26
C LEU A 8 1.35 -9.43 0.64
N ALA A 9 1.17 -9.32 1.96
CA ALA A 9 1.56 -10.37 2.90
C ALA A 9 0.96 -11.76 2.57
N PRO A 10 -0.36 -11.92 2.35
CA PRO A 10 -0.92 -13.22 1.96
C PRO A 10 -0.48 -13.66 0.56
N SER A 11 -0.26 -12.74 -0.39
CA SER A 11 0.26 -13.10 -1.71
C SER A 11 1.71 -13.62 -1.64
N MET A 12 2.56 -12.98 -0.84
CA MET A 12 3.94 -13.42 -0.60
C MET A 12 3.96 -14.76 0.13
N ALA A 13 3.09 -14.95 1.12
CA ALA A 13 2.93 -16.22 1.81
C ALA A 13 2.50 -17.33 0.83
N MET A 14 1.53 -17.06 -0.05
CA MET A 14 1.08 -18.03 -1.06
C MET A 14 2.22 -18.38 -2.03
N LEU A 15 2.97 -17.39 -2.49
CA LEU A 15 4.09 -17.58 -3.42
C LEU A 15 5.33 -18.23 -2.78
N SER A 16 5.43 -18.23 -1.45
CA SER A 16 6.52 -18.88 -0.71
C SER A 16 6.35 -20.39 -0.56
N MET A 17 5.19 -20.93 -0.92
CA MET A 17 4.92 -22.37 -0.84
C MET A 17 5.77 -23.15 -1.86
N PRO A 18 6.19 -24.41 -1.55
CA PRO A 18 7.09 -25.19 -2.40
C PRO A 18 6.53 -25.45 -3.80
N GLU A 19 5.21 -25.56 -3.93
CA GLU A 19 4.49 -25.74 -5.20
C GLU A 19 4.64 -24.54 -6.16
N TRP A 20 4.86 -23.33 -5.61
CA TRP A 20 4.91 -22.08 -6.37
C TRP A 20 6.35 -21.56 -6.53
N THR A 21 7.35 -22.38 -6.23
CA THR A 21 8.76 -22.02 -6.42
C THR A 21 9.05 -21.71 -7.90
N CYS A 22 9.83 -20.65 -8.15
CA CYS A 22 10.19 -20.28 -9.51
C CYS A 22 11.17 -21.33 -10.09
N PRO A 23 10.99 -21.77 -11.36
CA PRO A 23 11.86 -22.77 -11.96
C PRO A 23 13.30 -22.24 -12.10
N ALA A 24 14.30 -23.11 -12.02
CA ALA A 24 15.72 -22.72 -11.94
C ALA A 24 16.19 -21.77 -13.06
N TRP A 25 15.63 -21.89 -14.26
CA TRP A 25 15.95 -21.01 -15.40
C TRP A 25 15.54 -19.55 -15.19
N THR A 26 14.59 -19.26 -14.29
CA THR A 26 14.13 -17.89 -13.97
C THR A 26 15.04 -17.15 -12.99
N GLN A 27 15.98 -17.83 -12.33
CA GLN A 27 16.79 -17.21 -11.29
C GLN A 27 17.83 -16.22 -11.83
N ASN A 28 18.26 -16.40 -13.08
CA ASN A 28 19.19 -15.49 -13.74
C ASN A 28 18.44 -14.53 -14.65
N ALA A 29 18.22 -13.30 -14.18
CA ALA A 29 17.48 -12.26 -14.93
C ALA A 29 18.04 -11.98 -16.34
N SER A 30 19.34 -12.23 -16.57
CA SER A 30 20.01 -12.08 -17.87
C SER A 30 19.74 -13.22 -18.87
N LEU A 31 19.24 -14.37 -18.41
CA LEU A 31 18.91 -15.52 -19.24
C LEU A 31 17.40 -15.67 -19.47
N VAL A 32 16.59 -14.86 -18.78
CA VAL A 32 15.13 -14.87 -18.90
C VAL A 32 14.71 -14.10 -20.14
N ASN A 33 14.18 -14.83 -21.12
CA ASN A 33 13.46 -14.20 -22.21
C ASN A 33 12.04 -13.86 -21.76
N THR A 34 11.78 -12.60 -21.41
CA THR A 34 10.46 -12.12 -20.95
C THR A 34 9.37 -12.25 -22.02
N SER A 35 9.76 -12.43 -23.28
CA SER A 35 8.85 -12.63 -24.41
C SER A 35 8.63 -14.11 -24.78
N SER A 36 9.27 -15.05 -24.07
CA SER A 36 9.04 -16.48 -24.31
C SER A 36 7.64 -16.90 -23.83
N ALA A 37 7.01 -17.82 -24.58
CA ALA A 37 5.73 -18.37 -24.20
C ALA A 37 5.78 -19.05 -22.81
N GLU A 38 6.88 -19.74 -22.49
CA GLU A 38 7.06 -20.39 -21.19
C GLU A 38 7.08 -19.39 -20.01
N PHE A 39 7.76 -18.25 -20.15
CA PHE A 39 7.74 -17.22 -19.12
C PHE A 39 6.34 -16.64 -18.94
N VAL A 40 5.68 -16.36 -20.07
CA VAL A 40 4.32 -15.82 -20.07
C VAL A 40 3.35 -16.74 -19.36
N GLU A 41 3.36 -18.04 -19.67
CA GLU A 41 2.47 -18.99 -19.00
C GLU A 41 2.74 -19.10 -17.49
N VAL A 42 4.00 -19.12 -17.07
CA VAL A 42 4.36 -19.26 -15.65
C VAL A 42 3.84 -18.07 -14.82
N TRP A 43 4.09 -16.83 -15.25
CA TRP A 43 3.61 -15.68 -14.48
C TRP A 43 2.10 -15.48 -14.61
N GLN A 44 1.52 -15.74 -15.79
CA GLN A 44 0.07 -15.61 -15.99
C GLN A 44 -0.73 -16.62 -15.17
N SER A 45 -0.26 -17.88 -15.10
CA SER A 45 -0.90 -18.92 -14.29
C SER A 45 -0.95 -18.53 -12.80
N ARG A 46 0.18 -18.04 -12.26
CA ARG A 46 0.29 -17.54 -10.87
C ARG A 46 -0.62 -16.35 -10.62
N MET A 47 -0.62 -15.37 -11.53
CA MET A 47 -1.48 -14.19 -11.42
C MET A 47 -2.96 -14.57 -11.49
N ARG A 48 -3.34 -15.51 -12.34
CA ARG A 48 -4.73 -16.02 -12.44
C ARG A 48 -5.16 -16.72 -11.16
N ALA A 49 -4.29 -17.56 -10.57
CA ALA A 49 -4.56 -18.23 -9.31
C ALA A 49 -4.71 -17.21 -8.15
N LEU A 50 -3.80 -16.25 -8.04
CA LEU A 50 -3.88 -15.17 -7.03
C LEU A 50 -5.17 -14.35 -7.16
N GLN A 51 -5.51 -13.92 -8.37
CA GLN A 51 -6.74 -13.17 -8.63
C GLN A 51 -8.00 -14.00 -8.32
N GLY A 52 -8.02 -15.28 -8.71
CA GLY A 52 -9.11 -16.20 -8.39
C GLY A 52 -9.33 -16.32 -6.88
N SER A 53 -8.26 -16.51 -6.11
CA SER A 53 -8.31 -16.57 -4.64
C SER A 53 -8.84 -15.27 -4.03
N ILE A 54 -8.42 -14.11 -4.55
CA ILE A 54 -8.90 -12.80 -4.08
C ILE A 54 -10.39 -12.62 -4.38
N ILE A 55 -10.87 -13.05 -5.56
CA ILE A 55 -12.30 -12.97 -5.93
C ILE A 55 -13.14 -13.80 -4.97
N VAL A 56 -12.75 -15.05 -4.71
CA VAL A 56 -13.47 -15.95 -3.79
C VAL A 56 -13.45 -15.37 -2.36
N GLY A 57 -12.30 -14.88 -1.90
CA GLY A 57 -12.18 -14.22 -0.60
C GLY A 57 -13.07 -12.98 -0.48
N SER A 58 -13.18 -12.20 -1.56
CA SER A 58 -14.02 -10.99 -1.61
C SER A 58 -15.51 -11.35 -1.54
N LEU A 59 -15.95 -12.38 -2.27
CA LEU A 59 -17.33 -12.88 -2.17
C LEU A 59 -17.64 -13.36 -0.75
N PHE A 60 -16.74 -14.11 -0.14
CA PHE A 60 -16.87 -14.53 1.26
C PHE A 60 -16.98 -13.33 2.21
N GLN A 61 -16.11 -12.33 2.05
CA GLN A 61 -16.16 -11.10 2.84
C GLN A 61 -17.49 -10.36 2.67
N VAL A 62 -18.07 -10.32 1.46
CA VAL A 62 -19.39 -9.73 1.20
C VAL A 62 -20.49 -10.51 1.92
N PHE A 63 -20.48 -11.85 1.86
CA PHE A 63 -21.44 -12.68 2.60
C PHE A 63 -21.37 -12.47 4.12
N VAL A 64 -20.15 -12.42 4.69
CA VAL A 64 -19.93 -12.15 6.12
C VAL A 64 -20.30 -10.71 6.49
N GLY A 65 -20.10 -9.75 5.58
CA GLY A 65 -20.53 -8.37 5.74
C GLY A 65 -22.04 -8.24 5.81
N PHE A 66 -22.76 -8.92 4.90
CA PHE A 66 -24.23 -8.92 4.88
C PHE A 66 -24.85 -9.66 6.06
N SER A 67 -24.19 -10.70 6.61
CA SER A 67 -24.69 -11.41 7.79
C SER A 67 -24.60 -10.59 9.08
N GLY A 68 -23.96 -9.41 9.07
CA GLY A 68 -23.79 -8.54 10.24
C GLY A 68 -22.79 -9.08 11.27
N LEU A 69 -22.19 -10.24 11.00
CA LEU A 69 -21.24 -10.92 11.90
C LEU A 69 -19.97 -10.09 12.13
N ILE A 70 -19.59 -9.28 11.15
CA ILE A 70 -18.45 -8.35 11.26
C ILE A 70 -18.62 -7.38 12.44
N GLY A 71 -19.85 -6.92 12.71
CA GLY A 71 -20.14 -6.00 13.80
C GLY A 71 -20.00 -6.64 15.18
N LEU A 72 -20.32 -7.94 15.29
CA LEU A 72 -20.08 -8.73 16.49
C LEU A 72 -18.57 -8.88 16.75
N PHE A 73 -17.79 -9.19 15.71
CA PHE A 73 -16.33 -9.34 15.81
C PHE A 73 -15.60 -8.04 16.12
N MET A 74 -16.06 -6.89 15.59
CA MET A 74 -15.49 -5.58 15.91
C MET A 74 -15.56 -5.23 17.41
N ARG A 75 -16.45 -5.87 18.19
CA ARG A 75 -16.49 -5.71 19.65
C ARG A 75 -15.33 -6.43 20.37
N PHE A 76 -14.73 -7.44 19.73
CA PHE A 76 -13.56 -8.18 20.25
C PHE A 76 -12.24 -7.67 19.70
N ILE A 77 -12.25 -7.09 18.48
CA ILE A 77 -11.06 -6.57 17.81
C ILE A 77 -10.83 -5.12 18.27
N GLY A 78 -10.07 -4.96 19.36
CA GLY A 78 -9.67 -3.66 19.89
C GLY A 78 -8.40 -3.10 19.25
N PRO A 79 -8.06 -1.83 19.53
CA PRO A 79 -6.79 -1.23 19.08
C PRO A 79 -5.57 -2.01 19.56
N LEU A 80 -5.69 -2.73 20.69
CA LEU A 80 -4.64 -3.57 21.27
C LEU A 80 -4.25 -4.76 20.38
N THR A 81 -5.18 -5.31 19.59
CA THR A 81 -4.88 -6.42 18.67
C THR A 81 -4.61 -5.94 17.25
N ILE A 82 -5.23 -4.85 16.81
CA ILE A 82 -5.01 -4.28 15.48
C ILE A 82 -3.57 -3.74 15.33
N ALA A 83 -3.08 -2.99 16.32
CA ALA A 83 -1.76 -2.39 16.28
C ALA A 83 -0.63 -3.42 16.04
N PRO A 84 -0.53 -4.53 16.80
CA PRO A 84 0.50 -5.53 16.55
C PRO A 84 0.31 -6.26 15.22
N THR A 85 -0.93 -6.48 14.76
CA THR A 85 -1.16 -7.10 13.43
C THR A 85 -0.66 -6.21 12.30
N ILE A 86 -0.93 -4.91 12.33
CA ILE A 86 -0.42 -3.96 11.31
C ILE A 86 1.11 -3.88 11.37
N ALA A 87 1.67 -3.85 12.58
CA ALA A 87 3.13 -3.86 12.76
C ALA A 87 3.78 -5.13 12.19
N LEU A 88 3.18 -6.31 12.42
CA LEU A 88 3.65 -7.59 11.86
C LEU A 88 3.58 -7.62 10.34
N ILE A 89 2.49 -7.12 9.73
CA ILE A 89 2.38 -6.98 8.27
C ILE A 89 3.50 -6.08 7.74
N GLY A 90 3.73 -4.92 8.37
CA GLY A 90 4.82 -4.01 8.02
C GLY A 90 6.21 -4.65 8.15
N LEU A 91 6.44 -5.41 9.22
CA LEU A 91 7.69 -6.11 9.46
C LEU A 91 7.96 -7.19 8.41
N SER A 92 6.94 -7.93 7.98
CA SER A 92 7.08 -8.95 6.92
C SER A 92 7.48 -8.35 5.57
N LEU A 93 7.11 -7.10 5.30
CA LEU A 93 7.44 -6.38 4.08
C LEU A 93 8.80 -5.68 4.15
N PHE A 94 9.34 -5.49 5.37
CA PHE A 94 10.57 -4.74 5.60
C PHE A 94 11.78 -5.36 4.91
N ASP A 95 11.88 -6.69 4.85
CA ASP A 95 13.02 -7.36 4.23
C ASP A 95 13.10 -7.10 2.72
N SER A 96 11.98 -7.31 2.02
CA SER A 96 11.87 -7.08 0.57
C SER A 96 12.00 -5.60 0.20
N ALA A 97 11.34 -4.72 0.95
CA ALA A 97 11.42 -3.28 0.75
C ALA A 97 12.82 -2.74 1.10
N GLY A 98 13.44 -3.27 2.15
CA GLY A 98 14.77 -2.90 2.63
C GLY A 98 15.87 -3.27 1.63
N SER A 99 15.81 -4.46 1.04
CA SER A 99 16.74 -4.88 -0.02
C SER A 99 16.68 -3.95 -1.23
N SER A 100 15.47 -3.61 -1.67
CA SER A 100 15.27 -2.66 -2.79
C SER A 100 15.71 -1.24 -2.44
N ALA A 101 15.43 -0.79 -1.21
CA ALA A 101 15.85 0.51 -0.70
C ALA A 101 17.37 0.62 -0.54
N GLY A 102 18.04 -0.47 -0.16
CA GLY A 102 19.50 -0.55 -0.03
C GLY A 102 20.20 -0.50 -1.39
N SER A 103 19.65 -1.17 -2.41
CA SER A 103 20.16 -1.11 -3.78
C SER A 103 20.20 0.32 -4.34
N HIS A 104 19.19 1.14 -3.98
CA HIS A 104 19.09 2.55 -4.38
C HIS A 104 19.05 3.50 -3.17
N TRP A 105 20.03 3.38 -2.28
CA TRP A 105 20.05 4.10 -1.00
C TRP A 105 19.91 5.62 -1.14
N GLY A 106 20.48 6.24 -2.19
CA GLY A 106 20.40 7.67 -2.43
C GLY A 106 18.97 8.17 -2.71
N ILE A 107 18.24 7.46 -3.58
CA ILE A 107 16.85 7.81 -3.93
C ILE A 107 15.93 7.55 -2.73
N SER A 108 16.14 6.41 -2.05
CA SER A 108 15.37 6.05 -0.84
C SER A 108 15.55 7.07 0.28
N SER A 109 16.80 7.48 0.55
CA SER A 109 17.12 8.49 1.56
C SER A 109 16.52 9.85 1.22
N MET A 110 16.66 10.30 -0.04
CA MET A 110 16.06 11.56 -0.51
C MET A 110 14.54 11.55 -0.35
N THR A 111 13.89 10.45 -0.70
CA THR A 111 12.43 10.29 -0.58
C THR A 111 12.01 10.30 0.88
N THR A 112 12.73 9.58 1.75
CA THR A 112 12.49 9.56 3.20
C THR A 112 12.64 10.95 3.81
N ALA A 113 13.69 11.69 3.44
CA ALA A 113 13.92 13.06 3.89
C ALA A 113 12.81 14.01 3.44
N LEU A 114 12.35 13.91 2.18
CA LEU A 114 11.22 14.70 1.69
C LEU A 114 9.93 14.38 2.45
N ILE A 115 9.65 13.09 2.72
CA ILE A 115 8.48 12.68 3.50
C ILE A 115 8.56 13.27 4.92
N ILE A 116 9.71 13.20 5.58
CA ILE A 116 9.91 13.77 6.92
C ILE A 116 9.72 15.30 6.87
N LEU A 117 10.35 15.98 5.92
CA LEU A 117 10.27 17.44 5.76
C LEU A 117 8.82 17.89 5.53
N PHE A 118 8.10 17.24 4.61
CA PHE A 118 6.73 17.61 4.27
C PHE A 118 5.71 17.18 5.34
N SER A 119 5.84 15.97 5.88
CA SER A 119 4.85 15.39 6.81
C SER A 119 5.06 15.80 8.27
N GLN A 120 6.30 16.03 8.70
CA GLN A 120 6.62 16.30 10.11
C GLN A 120 7.02 17.76 10.33
N TYR A 121 7.82 18.38 9.44
CA TYR A 121 8.30 19.75 9.64
C TYR A 121 7.33 20.82 9.09
N LEU A 122 6.89 20.69 7.84
CA LEU A 122 5.96 21.65 7.21
C LEU A 122 4.52 21.53 7.73
N ARG A 123 4.18 20.45 8.43
CA ARG A 123 2.90 20.34 9.16
C ARG A 123 2.75 21.39 10.27
N HIS A 124 3.85 21.86 10.85
CA HIS A 124 3.83 22.86 11.91
C HIS A 124 3.81 24.30 11.39
N ILE A 125 4.08 24.53 10.10
CA ILE A 125 4.06 25.86 9.49
C ILE A 125 2.68 26.13 8.89
N ALA A 126 1.89 26.95 9.59
CA ALA A 126 0.65 27.49 9.05
C ALA A 126 0.99 28.51 7.95
N MET A 127 0.88 28.13 6.68
CA MET A 127 1.04 29.07 5.58
C MET A 127 -0.15 30.05 5.58
N PRO A 128 0.10 31.38 5.65
CA PRO A 128 -0.95 32.38 5.47
C PRO A 128 -1.37 32.40 4.01
N PHE A 129 -2.50 31.77 3.68
CA PHE A 129 -3.09 31.86 2.35
C PHE A 129 -4.07 33.05 2.30
N PRO A 130 -3.87 34.02 1.40
CA PRO A 130 -4.83 35.08 1.18
C PRO A 130 -6.07 34.51 0.48
N LYS A 131 -7.20 34.45 1.18
CA LYS A 131 -8.50 34.15 0.56
C LYS A 131 -9.21 35.46 0.24
N TYR A 132 -9.70 35.57 -0.99
CA TYR A 132 -10.51 36.71 -1.43
C TYR A 132 -11.99 36.34 -1.33
N SER A 133 -12.74 37.05 -0.47
CA SER A 133 -14.20 36.94 -0.34
C SER A 133 -14.85 38.27 -0.69
N ARG A 134 -16.06 38.26 -1.27
CA ARG A 134 -16.73 39.48 -1.74
C ARG A 134 -17.32 40.34 -0.60
N ASP A 135 -17.60 39.76 0.56
CA ASP A 135 -18.16 40.47 1.73
C ASP A 135 -17.09 41.06 2.68
N LYS A 136 -15.90 40.45 2.74
CA LYS A 136 -14.75 40.97 3.50
C LYS A 136 -13.55 40.99 2.56
N LYS A 137 -13.00 42.19 2.30
CA LYS A 137 -11.73 42.36 1.56
C LYS A 137 -10.67 41.37 2.03
N LEU A 138 -9.69 41.11 1.15
CA LEU A 138 -8.53 40.22 1.28
C LEU A 138 -8.18 39.89 2.75
N HIS A 139 -8.55 38.68 3.19
CA HIS A 139 -8.27 38.22 4.55
C HIS A 139 -7.28 37.05 4.50
N THR A 140 -6.21 37.17 5.27
CA THR A 140 -5.21 36.10 5.42
C THR A 140 -5.78 35.01 6.33
N SER A 141 -6.00 33.82 5.78
CA SER A 141 -6.40 32.64 6.56
C SER A 141 -5.20 31.72 6.72
N ARG A 142 -4.93 31.24 7.94
CA ARG A 142 -3.86 30.27 8.21
C ARG A 142 -4.35 28.89 7.79
N VAL A 143 -3.76 28.32 6.74
CA VAL A 143 -4.16 27.00 6.20
C VAL A 143 -2.97 26.05 6.22
N TYR A 144 -3.17 24.85 6.78
CA TYR A 144 -2.16 23.78 6.83
C TYR A 144 -2.18 22.97 5.53
N VAL A 145 -1.66 23.56 4.45
CA VAL A 145 -1.71 22.97 3.09
C VAL A 145 -1.15 21.56 3.03
N PHE A 146 -0.08 21.25 3.77
CA PHE A 146 0.54 19.93 3.77
C PHE A 146 -0.27 18.83 4.48
N GLN A 147 -1.23 19.20 5.33
CA GLN A 147 -2.15 18.22 5.94
C GLN A 147 -3.33 17.91 5.01
N ILE A 148 -3.71 18.87 4.16
CA ILE A 148 -4.80 18.74 3.20
C ILE A 148 -4.32 18.04 1.92
N LEU A 149 -3.05 18.19 1.54
CA LEU A 149 -2.49 17.65 0.30
C LEU A 149 -2.62 16.11 0.18
N PRO A 150 -2.29 15.28 1.18
CA PRO A 150 -2.49 13.82 1.09
C PRO A 150 -3.96 13.45 0.96
N VAL A 151 -4.85 14.20 1.63
CA VAL A 151 -6.31 14.00 1.56
C VAL A 151 -6.82 14.37 0.17
N LEU A 152 -6.39 15.52 -0.37
CA LEU A 152 -6.79 16.00 -1.68
C LEU A 152 -6.27 15.06 -2.77
N LEU A 153 -4.98 14.71 -2.74
CA LEU A 153 -4.35 13.79 -3.69
C LEU A 153 -5.01 12.40 -3.63
N GLY A 154 -5.35 11.93 -2.43
CA GLY A 154 -6.15 10.71 -2.24
C GLY A 154 -7.55 10.81 -2.86
N ILE A 155 -8.20 11.97 -2.82
CA ILE A 155 -9.50 12.22 -3.47
C ILE A 155 -9.35 12.36 -4.99
N THR A 156 -8.29 12.98 -5.50
CA THR A 156 -8.09 13.18 -6.95
C THR A 156 -7.68 11.91 -7.69
N VAL A 157 -7.00 10.99 -7.00
CA VAL A 157 -6.52 9.71 -7.58
C VAL A 157 -7.55 8.58 -7.40
N SER A 158 -8.52 8.73 -6.50
CA SER A 158 -9.57 7.73 -6.29
C SER A 158 -10.76 7.90 -7.21
#